data_AF-A0A3D5ZKG8-F1
#
_entry.id   AF-A0A3D5ZKG8-F1
#
_cell.length_a   1.000
_cell.length_b   1.000
_cell.length_c   1.000
_cell.angle_alpha   90.00
_cell.angle_beta   90.00
_cell.angle_gamma   90.00
#
_symmetry.space_group_name_H-M   'P 1'
#
loop_
_entity.id
_entity.type
_entity.pdbx_description
1 polymer ?
#
loop_
_entity_poly.entity_id
_entity_poly.type
_entity_poly.pdbx_seq_one_letter_code
_entity_poly.pdbx_strand_id
1 'polypeptide(L)'
;GALDTVYWQEVRNGLGVKGYCFGPEMGMAEVYSARYADSDRDIGFVKYAWGGKTIYDHFLSPTSVAQGLGNTSVAQQFDDGEDAANCALGFWNTLKTVRKAVAKAKAAGYEKVNILAMCWMQGENDATTPASVPVYDKLLANFIADIRFYLENDNLPFVIGQIKTPDDVAGQAEVIEMQKKVVAADPLCSLVDTSDLSMKHDDAWHYDYLSMLTLGKRFAEAAIELTK
;
A
#
# COMPACT_ATOMS: atom_id res chain seq x y z
N GLY A 1 19.13 -12.24 -1.72
CA GLY A 1 18.33 -12.91 -2.76
C GLY A 1 16.86 -12.65 -2.54
N ALA A 2 16.24 -11.86 -3.43
CA ALA A 2 14.79 -11.62 -3.64
C ALA A 2 14.55 -10.30 -4.40
N LEU A 3 15.54 -9.40 -4.48
CA LEU A 3 15.36 -8.02 -4.98
C LEU A 3 15.56 -7.83 -6.49
N ASP A 4 15.81 -8.89 -7.28
CA ASP A 4 16.07 -8.78 -8.73
C ASP A 4 14.83 -8.91 -9.65
N THR A 5 13.63 -9.02 -9.08
CA THR A 5 12.46 -9.49 -9.84
C THR A 5 11.34 -8.46 -10.01
N VAL A 6 11.68 -7.21 -10.32
CA VAL A 6 10.68 -6.29 -10.92
C VAL A 6 10.58 -6.60 -12.41
N TYR A 7 9.40 -6.85 -12.95
CA TYR A 7 9.18 -7.01 -14.40
C TYR A 7 7.78 -6.52 -14.76
N TRP A 8 7.65 -5.93 -15.94
CA TRP A 8 6.38 -5.48 -16.47
C TRP A 8 5.70 -6.63 -17.23
N GLN A 9 4.41 -6.82 -17.00
CA GLN A 9 3.56 -7.78 -17.70
C GLN A 9 2.12 -7.27 -17.71
N GLU A 10 1.29 -7.78 -18.63
CA GLU A 10 -0.13 -7.46 -18.67
C GLU A 10 -0.85 -7.91 -17.39
N VAL A 11 -1.79 -7.08 -16.93
CA VAL A 11 -2.65 -7.40 -15.79
C VAL A 11 -3.55 -8.58 -16.15
N ARG A 12 -3.49 -9.63 -15.34
CA ARG A 12 -4.25 -10.87 -15.53
C ARG A 12 -4.44 -11.59 -14.20
N ASN A 13 -5.31 -12.59 -14.20
CA ASN A 13 -5.43 -13.49 -13.06
C ASN A 13 -4.11 -14.22 -12.77
N GLY A 14 -3.85 -14.48 -11.48
CA GLY A 14 -2.68 -15.22 -11.02
C GLY A 14 -1.46 -14.38 -10.66
N LEU A 15 -1.62 -13.06 -10.56
CA LEU A 15 -0.59 -12.12 -10.10
C LEU A 15 -0.64 -11.86 -8.58
N GLY A 16 -1.41 -12.65 -7.83
CA GLY A 16 -1.42 -12.65 -6.37
C GLY A 16 -0.41 -13.65 -5.76
N VAL A 17 -0.62 -14.00 -4.49
CA VAL A 17 0.25 -14.94 -3.74
C VAL A 17 0.32 -16.34 -4.38
N LYS A 18 -0.72 -16.73 -5.12
CA LYS A 18 -0.81 -18.01 -5.86
C LYS A 18 -1.32 -17.71 -7.27
N GLY A 19 -1.06 -18.63 -8.21
CA GLY A 19 -1.44 -18.49 -9.62
C GLY A 19 -2.95 -18.44 -9.90
N TYR A 20 -3.79 -18.62 -8.88
CA TYR A 20 -5.25 -18.46 -8.96
C TYR A 20 -5.77 -17.28 -8.13
N CYS A 21 -4.89 -16.50 -7.50
CA CYS A 21 -5.24 -15.30 -6.74
C CYS A 21 -4.94 -14.04 -7.55
N PHE A 22 -5.67 -12.97 -7.27
CA PHE A 22 -5.39 -11.61 -7.71
C PHE A 22 -5.64 -10.63 -6.57
N GLY A 23 -5.14 -9.41 -6.68
CA GLY A 23 -5.41 -8.31 -5.75
C GLY A 23 -6.24 -7.19 -6.38
N PRO A 24 -6.29 -6.01 -5.74
CA PRO A 24 -7.11 -4.90 -6.22
C PRO A 24 -6.69 -4.42 -7.63
N GLU A 25 -5.50 -4.78 -8.13
CA GLU A 25 -5.03 -4.40 -9.46
C GLU A 25 -5.99 -4.78 -10.58
N MET A 26 -6.79 -5.85 -10.43
CA MET A 26 -7.75 -6.27 -11.46
C MET A 26 -8.89 -5.26 -11.61
N GLY A 27 -9.44 -4.79 -10.49
CA GLY A 27 -10.48 -3.77 -10.50
C GLY A 27 -9.93 -2.40 -10.90
N MET A 28 -8.70 -2.09 -10.47
CA MET A 28 -8.02 -0.85 -10.88
C MET A 28 -7.77 -0.83 -12.39
N ALA A 29 -7.32 -1.94 -12.98
CA ALA A 29 -7.08 -2.06 -14.40
C ALA A 29 -8.35 -1.83 -15.22
N GLU A 30 -9.50 -2.36 -14.80
CA GLU A 30 -10.78 -2.09 -15.47
C GLU A 30 -11.09 -0.59 -15.56
N VAL A 31 -10.93 0.15 -14.45
CA VAL A 31 -11.18 1.60 -14.41
C VAL A 31 -10.17 2.36 -15.25
N TYR A 32 -8.87 2.08 -15.09
CA TYR A 32 -7.83 2.84 -15.78
C TYR A 32 -7.79 2.55 -17.28
N SER A 33 -8.00 1.30 -17.71
CA SER A 33 -8.09 0.95 -19.13
C SER A 33 -9.28 1.63 -19.81
N ALA A 34 -10.43 1.75 -19.13
CA ALA A 34 -11.57 2.51 -19.66
C ALA A 34 -11.27 4.01 -19.71
N ARG A 35 -10.65 4.58 -18.65
CA ARG A 35 -10.38 6.01 -18.52
C ARG A 35 -9.34 6.54 -19.51
N TYR A 36 -8.40 5.70 -19.90
CA TYR A 36 -7.27 6.03 -20.78
C TYR A 36 -7.31 5.28 -22.12
N ALA A 37 -8.47 4.71 -22.51
CA ALA A 37 -8.62 3.93 -23.75
C ALA A 37 -8.16 4.68 -25.01
N ASP A 38 -8.38 6.00 -25.05
CA ASP A 38 -8.02 6.88 -26.16
C ASP A 38 -6.76 7.72 -25.87
N SER A 39 -5.96 7.33 -24.86
CA SER A 39 -4.74 8.03 -24.48
C SER A 39 -3.50 7.35 -25.05
N ASP A 40 -2.45 8.15 -25.30
CA ASP A 40 -1.07 7.69 -25.56
C ASP A 40 -0.30 7.30 -24.28
N ARG A 41 -1.01 7.16 -23.15
CA ARG A 41 -0.42 6.92 -21.84
C ARG A 41 -0.63 5.47 -21.45
N ASP A 42 0.46 4.82 -21.10
CA ASP A 42 0.41 3.54 -20.42
C ASP A 42 0.28 3.72 -18.91
N ILE A 43 -0.59 2.90 -18.31
CA ILE A 43 -0.77 2.83 -16.86
C ILE A 43 -0.18 1.52 -16.36
N GLY A 44 0.75 1.63 -15.41
CA GLY A 44 1.38 0.49 -14.76
C GLY A 44 1.04 0.44 -13.27
N PHE A 45 0.92 -0.77 -12.73
CA PHE A 45 0.75 -1.00 -11.29
C PHE A 45 2.04 -1.59 -10.72
N VAL A 46 2.61 -0.90 -9.73
CA VAL A 46 3.76 -1.39 -8.98
C VAL A 46 3.26 -2.07 -7.71
N LYS A 47 3.40 -3.39 -7.63
CA LYS A 47 2.89 -4.17 -6.50
C LYS A 47 4.00 -4.49 -5.51
N TYR A 48 3.81 -4.07 -4.27
CA TYR A 48 4.55 -4.58 -3.13
C TYR A 48 3.61 -4.71 -1.93
N ALA A 49 3.43 -5.93 -1.44
CA ALA A 49 2.57 -6.23 -0.30
C ALA A 49 3.11 -7.45 0.45
N TRP A 50 2.91 -7.50 1.77
CA TRP A 50 3.33 -8.62 2.60
C TRP A 50 2.24 -8.96 3.62
N GLY A 51 1.59 -10.11 3.43
CA GLY A 51 0.50 -10.57 4.30
C GLY A 51 0.95 -10.79 5.75
N GLY A 52 0.07 -10.45 6.69
CA GLY A 52 0.26 -10.66 8.13
C GLY A 52 1.32 -9.75 8.77
N LYS A 53 1.63 -8.61 8.15
CA LYS A 53 2.66 -7.68 8.61
C LYS A 53 2.04 -6.41 9.21
N THR A 54 2.66 -5.90 10.26
CA THR A 54 2.25 -4.65 10.91
C THR A 54 3.04 -3.46 10.38
N ILE A 55 2.48 -2.26 10.50
CA ILE A 55 3.27 -1.03 10.34
C ILE A 55 4.16 -0.76 11.55
N TYR A 56 3.81 -1.33 12.71
CA TYR A 56 4.57 -1.25 13.95
C TYR A 56 6.02 -1.75 13.85
N ASP A 57 6.31 -2.70 12.95
CA ASP A 57 7.64 -3.30 12.83
C ASP A 57 8.13 -3.50 11.38
N HIS A 58 7.29 -4.03 10.49
CA HIS A 58 7.70 -4.43 9.14
C HIS A 58 7.67 -3.28 8.16
N PHE A 59 6.68 -2.39 8.26
CA PHE A 59 6.61 -1.16 7.47
C PHE A 59 6.97 0.08 8.30
N LEU A 60 7.70 -0.09 9.39
CA LEU A 60 8.08 1.00 10.29
C LEU A 60 8.99 1.99 9.57
N SER A 61 8.58 3.26 9.52
CA SER A 61 9.28 4.30 8.76
C SER A 61 10.47 4.90 9.53
N PRO A 62 11.52 5.43 8.87
CA PRO A 62 12.66 6.05 9.53
C PRO A 62 12.31 7.14 10.54
N THR A 63 11.32 7.98 10.24
CA THR A 63 10.83 9.02 11.17
C THR A 63 10.20 8.41 12.42
N SER A 64 9.46 7.30 12.28
CA SER A 64 8.91 6.57 13.43
C SER A 64 10.02 5.99 14.31
N VAL A 65 11.08 5.45 13.71
CA VAL A 65 12.26 4.96 14.45
C VAL A 65 12.92 6.07 15.23
N ALA A 66 13.17 7.22 14.59
CA ALA A 66 13.79 8.38 15.22
C ALA A 66 12.95 8.93 16.39
N GLN A 67 11.63 8.81 16.31
CA GLN A 67 10.69 9.23 17.36
C GLN A 67 10.51 8.19 18.48
N GLY A 68 11.14 7.01 18.37
CA GLY A 68 10.94 5.93 19.35
C GLY A 68 9.56 5.27 19.27
N LEU A 69 8.87 5.38 18.13
CA LEU A 69 7.57 4.76 17.88
C LEU A 69 7.75 3.40 17.21
N GLY A 70 6.82 2.48 17.47
CA GLY A 70 6.89 1.13 16.93
C GLY A 70 7.89 0.23 17.66
N ASN A 71 8.14 -0.96 17.10
CA ASN A 71 9.18 -1.85 17.59
C ASN A 71 10.56 -1.41 17.08
N THR A 72 11.13 -0.38 17.69
CA THR A 72 12.43 0.17 17.26
C THR A 72 13.60 -0.80 17.44
N SER A 73 13.46 -1.82 18.29
CA SER A 73 14.48 -2.87 18.45
C SER A 73 14.71 -3.65 17.14
N VAL A 74 13.70 -3.68 16.27
CA VAL A 74 13.77 -4.22 14.91
C VAL A 74 13.71 -3.09 13.89
N ALA A 75 14.38 -1.96 14.13
CA ALA A 75 14.36 -0.84 13.17
C ALA A 75 15.67 -0.05 13.07
N GLN A 76 16.68 -0.38 13.88
CA GLN A 76 17.87 0.45 14.07
C GLN A 76 18.97 0.32 13.01
N GLN A 77 18.80 -0.50 11.96
CA GLN A 77 19.91 -0.80 11.03
C GLN A 77 19.52 -0.80 9.54
N PHE A 78 18.68 0.15 9.12
CA PHE A 78 18.45 0.38 7.69
C PHE A 78 18.87 1.76 7.26
N ASP A 79 19.55 1.78 6.13
CA ASP A 79 19.69 2.94 5.29
C ASP A 79 19.12 2.62 3.88
N ASP A 80 19.14 3.61 3.01
CA ASP A 80 18.65 3.50 1.64
C ASP A 80 19.60 2.71 0.70
N GLY A 81 20.59 2.01 1.26
CA GLY A 81 21.57 1.22 0.52
C GLY A 81 20.97 -0.07 -0.06
N GLU A 82 21.41 -0.44 -1.27
CA GLU A 82 20.86 -1.59 -2.00
C GLU A 82 21.02 -2.93 -1.24
N ASP A 83 22.12 -3.10 -0.50
CA ASP A 83 22.53 -4.34 0.16
C ASP A 83 22.28 -4.40 1.68
N ALA A 84 21.65 -3.37 2.26
CA ALA A 84 21.39 -3.33 3.70
C ALA A 84 20.30 -4.36 4.10
N ALA A 85 20.65 -5.28 5.00
CA ALA A 85 19.75 -6.30 5.55
C ALA A 85 19.86 -6.35 7.08
N ASN A 86 18.84 -5.90 7.82
CA ASN A 86 17.85 -6.73 8.56
C ASN A 86 16.93 -5.89 9.47
N CYS A 87 15.65 -5.65 9.08
CA CYS A 87 14.54 -4.92 9.77
C CYS A 87 13.81 -3.73 9.03
N ALA A 88 12.56 -3.33 9.38
CA ALA A 88 11.69 -2.46 8.55
C ALA A 88 11.62 -2.80 7.03
N LEU A 89 11.80 -4.08 6.71
CA LEU A 89 12.01 -4.57 5.35
C LEU A 89 10.88 -4.17 4.41
N GLY A 90 9.65 -4.12 4.90
CA GLY A 90 8.48 -3.73 4.12
C GLY A 90 8.60 -2.29 3.60
N PHE A 91 9.04 -1.36 4.45
CA PHE A 91 9.22 0.05 4.08
C PHE A 91 10.27 0.19 2.96
N TRP A 92 11.49 -0.30 3.19
CA TRP A 92 12.58 -0.14 2.24
C TRP A 92 12.38 -0.92 0.95
N ASN A 93 11.80 -2.13 1.02
CA ASN A 93 11.48 -2.88 -0.18
C ASN A 93 10.35 -2.24 -0.99
N THR A 94 9.45 -1.48 -0.36
CA THR A 94 8.48 -0.65 -1.10
C THR A 94 9.21 0.37 -1.96
N LEU A 95 10.10 1.17 -1.35
CA LEU A 95 10.90 2.18 -2.06
C LEU A 95 11.76 1.56 -3.17
N LYS A 96 12.50 0.49 -2.86
CA LYS A 96 13.35 -0.23 -3.82
C LYS A 96 12.51 -0.78 -4.98
N THR A 97 11.34 -1.36 -4.71
CA THR A 97 10.43 -1.87 -5.75
C THR A 97 9.95 -0.75 -6.67
N VAL A 98 9.52 0.39 -6.11
CA VAL A 98 9.07 1.55 -6.89
C VAL A 98 10.19 2.11 -7.76
N ARG A 99 11.36 2.37 -7.20
CA ARG A 99 12.51 2.92 -7.94
C ARG A 99 12.96 1.98 -9.05
N LYS A 100 13.01 0.67 -8.80
CA LYS A 100 13.32 -0.34 -9.84
C LYS A 100 12.26 -0.39 -10.93
N ALA A 101 10.97 -0.26 -10.60
CA ALA A 101 9.90 -0.22 -11.59
C ALA A 101 10.02 1.01 -12.50
N VAL A 102 10.29 2.19 -11.91
CA VAL A 102 10.55 3.42 -12.66
C VAL A 102 11.78 3.27 -13.57
N ALA A 103 12.88 2.72 -13.05
CA ALA A 103 14.09 2.47 -13.85
C ALA A 103 13.82 1.52 -15.02
N LYS A 104 13.06 0.44 -14.81
CA LYS A 104 12.68 -0.50 -15.89
C LYS A 104 11.75 0.12 -16.92
N ALA A 105 10.80 0.98 -16.51
CA ALA A 105 9.98 1.72 -17.45
C ALA A 105 10.85 2.64 -18.31
N LYS A 106 11.75 3.42 -17.71
CA LYS A 106 12.70 4.27 -18.46
C LYS A 106 13.55 3.45 -19.43
N ALA A 107 14.08 2.31 -19.01
CA ALA A 107 14.84 1.40 -19.86
C ALA A 107 14.02 0.78 -21.01
N ALA A 108 12.70 0.71 -20.88
CA ALA A 108 11.77 0.28 -21.92
C ALA A 108 11.38 1.41 -22.90
N GLY A 109 11.89 2.64 -22.72
CA GLY A 109 11.67 3.76 -23.63
C GLY A 109 10.70 4.84 -23.13
N TYR A 110 10.17 4.72 -21.92
CA TYR A 110 9.32 5.78 -21.35
C TYR A 110 10.15 6.99 -20.92
N GLU A 111 10.03 8.11 -21.63
CA GLU A 111 10.74 9.36 -21.31
C GLU A 111 10.25 10.00 -20.02
N LYS A 112 8.94 9.91 -19.75
CA LYS A 112 8.30 10.45 -18.54
C LYS A 112 7.54 9.35 -17.80
N VAL A 113 7.94 9.10 -16.56
CA VAL A 113 7.30 8.14 -15.65
C VAL A 113 6.85 8.89 -14.40
N ASN A 114 5.53 9.00 -14.20
CA ASN A 114 4.96 9.68 -13.03
C ASN A 114 4.34 8.64 -12.07
N ILE A 115 4.59 8.81 -10.78
CA ILE A 115 3.93 8.02 -9.74
C ILE A 115 2.62 8.75 -9.40
N LEU A 116 1.48 8.16 -9.78
CA LEU A 116 0.18 8.83 -9.70
C LEU A 116 -0.41 8.84 -8.29
N ALA A 117 -0.35 7.71 -7.59
CA ALA A 117 -0.86 7.56 -6.23
C ALA A 117 -0.27 6.30 -5.59
N MET A 118 -0.29 6.25 -4.26
CA MET A 118 -0.06 5.03 -3.48
C MET A 118 -1.41 4.52 -2.96
N CYS A 119 -1.80 3.30 -3.34
CA CYS A 119 -2.95 2.62 -2.76
C CYS A 119 -2.48 1.73 -1.60
N TRP A 120 -2.88 2.06 -0.38
CA TRP A 120 -2.43 1.42 0.86
C TRP A 120 -3.58 0.66 1.53
N MET A 121 -3.43 -0.66 1.66
CA MET A 121 -4.37 -1.54 2.35
C MET A 121 -3.62 -2.35 3.40
N GLN A 122 -3.71 -1.93 4.65
CA GLN A 122 -2.97 -2.51 5.75
C GLN A 122 -3.55 -2.01 7.08
N GLY A 123 -3.45 -2.83 8.12
CA GLY A 123 -3.74 -2.48 9.52
C GLY A 123 -4.46 -3.59 10.26
N GLU A 124 -4.90 -4.63 9.56
CA GLU A 124 -5.57 -5.81 10.12
C GLU A 124 -4.74 -6.47 11.21
N ASN A 125 -3.42 -6.59 11.00
CA ASN A 125 -2.53 -7.18 12.00
C ASN A 125 -2.10 -6.17 13.08
N ASP A 126 -2.22 -4.86 12.84
CA ASP A 126 -2.05 -3.85 13.88
C ASP A 126 -3.24 -3.88 14.85
N ALA A 127 -4.45 -4.14 14.34
CA ALA A 127 -5.67 -4.31 15.14
C ALA A 127 -5.61 -5.54 16.07
N THR A 128 -4.76 -6.54 15.77
CA THR A 128 -4.48 -7.69 16.65
C THR A 128 -3.26 -7.46 17.56
N THR A 129 -2.59 -6.32 17.44
CA THR A 129 -1.35 -6.00 18.17
C THR A 129 -1.60 -4.84 19.14
N PRO A 130 -1.88 -5.10 20.43
CA PRO A 130 -2.28 -4.08 21.40
C PRO A 130 -1.29 -2.91 21.53
N ALA A 131 0.01 -3.17 21.32
CA ALA A 131 1.04 -2.13 21.35
C ALA A 131 1.02 -1.20 20.13
N SER A 132 0.51 -1.69 18.98
CA SER A 132 0.44 -0.91 17.75
C SER A 132 -0.75 0.02 17.70
N VAL A 133 -1.92 -0.48 18.10
CA VAL A 133 -3.18 0.27 18.07
C VAL A 133 -2.99 1.71 18.55
N PRO A 134 -2.57 2.03 19.79
CA PRO A 134 -2.54 3.41 20.29
C PRO A 134 -1.58 4.38 19.56
N VAL A 135 -0.72 3.88 18.66
CA VAL A 135 0.23 4.68 17.89
C VAL A 135 0.05 4.57 16.38
N TYR A 136 -0.95 3.83 15.89
CA TYR A 136 -1.11 3.52 14.47
C TYR A 136 -1.25 4.78 13.59
N ASP A 137 -1.98 5.81 14.05
CA ASP A 137 -2.14 7.08 13.34
C ASP A 137 -0.79 7.77 13.09
N LYS A 138 0.07 7.83 14.11
CA LYS A 138 1.40 8.43 14.01
C LYS A 138 2.30 7.61 13.10
N LEU A 139 2.25 6.28 13.21
CA LEU A 139 3.02 5.38 12.36
C LEU A 139 2.64 5.53 10.89
N LEU A 140 1.34 5.56 10.59
CA LEU A 140 0.84 5.73 9.23
C LEU A 140 1.15 7.12 8.66
N ALA A 141 0.99 8.19 9.46
CA ALA A 141 1.35 9.54 9.03
C ALA A 141 2.84 9.67 8.71
N ASN A 142 3.72 9.11 9.57
CA ASN A 142 5.16 9.09 9.34
C ASN A 142 5.52 8.24 8.10
N PHE A 143 4.87 7.09 7.90
CA PHE A 143 5.06 6.27 6.71
C PHE A 143 4.74 7.04 5.43
N ILE A 144 3.61 7.73 5.39
CA ILE A 144 3.19 8.55 4.24
C ILE A 144 4.23 9.65 3.96
N ALA A 145 4.60 10.41 4.99
CA ALA A 145 5.59 11.48 4.87
C ALA A 145 6.95 10.97 4.38
N ASP A 146 7.43 9.84 4.92
CA ASP A 146 8.72 9.28 4.54
C ASP A 146 8.67 8.70 3.11
N ILE A 147 7.59 8.04 2.69
CA ILE A 147 7.44 7.58 1.30
C ILE A 147 7.49 8.76 0.33
N ARG A 148 6.80 9.87 0.63
CA ARG A 148 6.85 11.10 -0.18
C ARG A 148 8.26 11.65 -0.28
N PHE A 149 8.94 11.77 0.85
CA PHE A 149 10.31 12.27 0.93
C PHE A 149 11.29 11.40 0.12
N TYR A 150 11.31 10.08 0.34
CA TYR A 150 12.26 9.17 -0.31
C TYR A 150 11.95 8.89 -1.78
N LEU A 151 10.71 9.16 -2.24
CA LEU A 151 10.35 9.14 -3.65
C LEU A 151 10.43 10.52 -4.31
N GLU A 152 10.85 11.55 -3.58
CA GLU A 152 10.95 12.95 -4.05
C GLU A 152 9.62 13.44 -4.66
N ASN A 153 8.50 13.09 -4.02
CA ASN A 153 7.16 13.45 -4.45
C ASN A 153 6.30 13.88 -3.26
N ASP A 154 6.53 15.11 -2.80
CA ASP A 154 5.82 15.72 -1.67
C ASP A 154 4.30 15.78 -1.84
N ASN A 155 3.83 15.74 -3.10
CA ASN A 155 2.42 15.80 -3.44
C ASN A 155 1.82 14.43 -3.79
N LEU A 156 2.51 13.31 -3.52
CA LEU A 156 2.00 11.98 -3.85
C LEU A 156 0.70 11.68 -3.09
N PRO A 157 -0.43 11.46 -3.80
CA PRO A 157 -1.67 11.05 -3.18
C PRO A 157 -1.58 9.67 -2.53
N PHE A 158 -2.27 9.51 -1.41
CA PHE A 158 -2.42 8.24 -0.71
C PHE A 158 -3.91 7.87 -0.61
N VAL A 159 -4.27 6.72 -1.16
CA VAL A 159 -5.61 6.16 -1.01
C VAL A 159 -5.51 5.02 -0.01
N ILE A 160 -6.11 5.21 1.16
CA ILE A 160 -6.09 4.24 2.26
C ILE A 160 -7.37 3.41 2.17
N GLY A 161 -7.26 2.09 2.15
CA GLY A 161 -8.41 1.20 2.29
C GLY A 161 -8.74 0.98 3.76
N GLN A 162 -10.01 1.19 4.12
CA GLN A 162 -10.49 0.87 5.47
C GLN A 162 -10.27 -0.63 5.75
N ILE A 163 -9.60 -0.95 6.84
CA ILE A 163 -9.36 -2.36 7.20
C ILE A 163 -10.66 -3.09 7.52
N LYS A 164 -10.63 -4.40 7.36
CA LYS A 164 -11.67 -5.29 7.84
C LYS A 164 -11.04 -6.58 8.34
N THR A 165 -11.41 -6.97 9.55
CA THR A 165 -10.93 -8.14 10.28
C THR A 165 -12.13 -9.02 10.65
N PRO A 166 -11.90 -10.22 11.21
CA PRO A 166 -12.95 -10.93 11.93
C PRO A 166 -13.58 -10.07 13.03
N ASP A 167 -14.86 -10.29 13.30
CA ASP A 167 -15.68 -9.46 14.21
C ASP A 167 -15.18 -9.46 15.67
N ASP A 168 -14.39 -10.45 16.07
CA ASP A 168 -13.85 -10.61 17.42
C ASP A 168 -12.54 -9.85 17.68
N VAL A 169 -11.98 -9.19 16.65
CA VAL A 169 -10.75 -8.40 16.79
C VAL A 169 -11.05 -7.03 17.42
N ALA A 170 -10.75 -6.91 18.71
CA ALA A 170 -11.04 -5.73 19.50
C ALA A 170 -10.45 -4.42 18.95
N GLY A 171 -9.24 -4.46 18.36
CA GLY A 171 -8.56 -3.26 17.86
C GLY A 171 -9.10 -2.70 16.55
N GLN A 172 -10.02 -3.39 15.86
CA GLN A 172 -10.49 -2.99 14.53
C GLN A 172 -11.06 -1.57 14.51
N ALA A 173 -11.99 -1.29 15.42
CA ALA A 173 -12.67 0.01 15.46
C ALA A 173 -11.66 1.15 15.72
N GLU A 174 -10.72 0.95 16.63
CA GLU A 174 -9.70 1.94 16.96
C GLU A 174 -8.75 2.20 15.78
N VAL A 175 -8.28 1.15 15.10
CA VAL A 175 -7.42 1.31 13.92
C VAL A 175 -8.16 2.00 12.77
N ILE A 176 -9.44 1.71 12.55
CA ILE A 176 -10.27 2.43 11.56
C ILE A 176 -10.37 3.92 11.91
N GLU A 177 -10.60 4.26 13.18
CA GLU A 177 -10.61 5.67 13.63
C GLU A 177 -9.24 6.35 13.44
N MET A 178 -8.14 5.61 13.60
CA MET A 178 -6.79 6.12 13.31
C MET A 178 -6.54 6.33 11.82
N GLN A 179 -7.04 5.44 10.94
CA GLN A 179 -7.01 5.67 9.49
C GLN A 179 -7.77 6.94 9.12
N LYS A 180 -8.98 7.13 9.67
CA LYS A 180 -9.78 8.35 9.47
C LYS A 180 -9.06 9.60 9.97
N LYS A 181 -8.39 9.53 11.13
CA LYS A 181 -7.63 10.64 11.69
C LYS A 181 -6.48 11.08 10.78
N VAL A 182 -5.75 10.14 10.18
CA VAL A 182 -4.69 10.45 9.21
C VAL A 182 -5.27 11.11 7.97
N VAL A 183 -6.36 10.56 7.41
CA VAL A 183 -7.05 11.12 6.24
C VAL A 183 -7.57 12.54 6.50
N ALA A 184 -8.12 12.80 7.69
CA ALA A 184 -8.58 14.13 8.06
C ALA A 184 -7.45 15.17 8.22
N ALA A 185 -6.23 14.71 8.50
CA ALA A 185 -5.06 15.58 8.73
C ALA A 185 -4.26 15.87 7.45
N ASP A 186 -4.45 15.09 6.38
CA ASP A 186 -3.68 15.21 5.14
C ASP A 186 -4.63 15.31 3.92
N PRO A 187 -4.71 16.47 3.24
CA PRO A 187 -5.61 16.67 2.10
C PRO A 187 -5.25 15.83 0.87
N LEU A 188 -4.06 15.24 0.83
CA LEU A 188 -3.64 14.32 -0.23
C LEU A 188 -3.94 12.86 0.14
N CYS A 189 -4.66 12.62 1.22
CA CYS A 189 -5.14 11.31 1.63
C CYS A 189 -6.65 11.17 1.40
N SER A 190 -7.09 9.96 1.06
CA SER A 190 -8.51 9.58 1.06
C SER A 190 -8.71 8.20 1.71
N LEU A 191 -9.92 7.96 2.21
CA LEU A 191 -10.32 6.66 2.74
C LEU A 191 -11.31 5.99 1.78
N VAL A 192 -10.98 4.80 1.30
CA VAL A 192 -11.93 3.90 0.62
C VAL A 192 -12.67 3.11 1.67
N ASP A 193 -13.98 3.34 1.78
CA ASP A 193 -14.84 2.52 2.62
C ASP A 193 -14.97 1.10 2.03
N THR A 194 -14.89 0.12 2.92
CA THR A 194 -14.93 -1.32 2.63
C THR A 194 -16.01 -2.04 3.45
N SER A 195 -16.83 -1.29 4.20
CA SER A 195 -17.80 -1.83 5.16
C SER A 195 -18.78 -2.82 4.51
N ASP A 196 -19.21 -2.54 3.28
CA ASP A 196 -20.14 -3.34 2.47
C ASP A 196 -19.48 -4.52 1.72
N LEU A 197 -18.14 -4.59 1.71
CA LEU A 197 -17.40 -5.64 1.02
C LEU A 197 -17.41 -6.95 1.79
N SER A 198 -17.51 -8.07 1.08
CA SER A 198 -17.63 -9.41 1.66
C SER A 198 -16.29 -10.13 1.76
N MET A 199 -16.10 -10.87 2.86
CA MET A 199 -14.99 -11.80 3.03
C MET A 199 -15.29 -13.13 2.35
N LYS A 200 -14.25 -13.92 2.08
CA LYS A 200 -14.43 -15.29 1.63
C LYS A 200 -15.18 -16.11 2.67
N HIS A 201 -15.98 -17.06 2.20
CA HIS A 201 -16.76 -17.94 3.07
C HIS A 201 -15.90 -18.80 4.03
N ASP A 202 -14.68 -19.15 3.63
CA ASP A 202 -13.74 -20.02 4.33
C ASP A 202 -12.55 -19.26 4.96
N ASP A 203 -12.55 -17.93 4.84
CA ASP A 203 -11.43 -17.08 5.24
C ASP A 203 -11.93 -15.66 5.55
N ALA A 204 -12.12 -15.40 6.85
CA ALA A 204 -12.64 -14.13 7.37
C ALA A 204 -11.62 -12.98 7.35
N TRP A 205 -10.40 -13.20 6.85
CA TRP A 205 -9.35 -12.17 6.76
C TRP A 205 -9.20 -11.59 5.35
N HIS A 206 -9.72 -12.26 4.33
CA HIS A 206 -9.49 -11.88 2.94
C HIS A 206 -10.80 -11.75 2.17
N TYR A 207 -10.94 -10.64 1.44
CA TYR A 207 -12.10 -10.39 0.59
C TYR A 207 -12.33 -11.52 -0.43
N ASP A 208 -13.60 -11.74 -0.74
CA ASP A 208 -13.96 -12.56 -1.89
C ASP A 208 -13.56 -11.86 -3.21
N TYR A 209 -13.71 -12.57 -4.32
CA TYR A 209 -13.23 -12.09 -5.61
C TYR A 209 -14.04 -10.87 -6.12
N LEU A 210 -15.35 -10.80 -5.88
CA LEU A 210 -16.20 -9.68 -6.31
C LEU A 210 -15.88 -8.41 -5.50
N SER A 211 -15.67 -8.59 -4.21
CA SER A 211 -15.32 -7.55 -3.26
C SER A 211 -13.92 -7.02 -3.53
N MET A 212 -12.96 -7.87 -3.87
CA MET A 212 -11.61 -7.46 -4.28
C MET A 212 -11.62 -6.64 -5.58
N LEU A 213 -12.46 -7.02 -6.57
CA LEU A 213 -12.66 -6.22 -7.77
C LEU A 213 -13.26 -4.85 -7.44
N THR A 214 -14.29 -4.82 -6.59
CA THR A 214 -14.95 -3.58 -6.17
C THR A 214 -13.97 -2.66 -5.41
N LEU A 215 -13.18 -3.21 -4.51
CA LEU A 215 -12.10 -2.50 -3.81
C LEU A 215 -11.11 -1.87 -4.81
N GLY A 216 -10.69 -2.64 -5.82
CA GLY A 216 -9.82 -2.14 -6.88
C GLY A 216 -10.41 -0.96 -7.65
N LYS A 217 -11.70 -1.03 -8.00
CA LYS A 217 -12.39 0.09 -8.67
C LYS A 217 -12.41 1.34 -7.81
N ARG A 218 -12.77 1.20 -6.52
CA ARG A 218 -12.78 2.31 -5.56
C ARG A 218 -11.39 2.92 -5.35
N PHE A 219 -10.33 2.09 -5.29
CA PHE A 219 -8.96 2.58 -5.22
C PHE A 219 -8.60 3.45 -6.43
N ALA A 220 -8.90 2.98 -7.65
CA ALA A 220 -8.62 3.73 -8.87
C ALA A 220 -9.43 5.04 -8.96
N GLU A 221 -10.72 5.00 -8.64
CA GLU A 221 -11.59 6.18 -8.63
C GLU A 221 -11.11 7.25 -7.64
N ALA A 222 -10.77 6.85 -6.42
CA ALA A 222 -10.24 7.77 -5.41
C ALA A 222 -8.87 8.33 -5.80
N ALA A 223 -7.99 7.52 -6.39
CA ALA A 223 -6.70 7.99 -6.89
C ALA A 223 -6.88 8.99 -8.06
N ILE A 224 -7.83 8.75 -8.95
CA ILE A 224 -8.18 9.69 -10.04
C ILE A 224 -8.70 11.00 -9.46
N GLU A 225 -9.54 10.95 -8.41
CA GLU A 225 -10.08 12.16 -7.78
C GLU A 225 -8.98 13.04 -7.17
N LEU A 226 -8.03 12.43 -6.45
CA LEU A 226 -6.93 13.15 -5.80
C LEU A 226 -5.87 13.69 -6.78
N THR A 227 -5.87 13.22 -8.03
CA THR A 227 -4.88 13.62 -9.06
C THR A 227 -5.43 14.63 -10.07
N LYS A 228 -6.64 15.14 -9.86
CA LYS A 228 -7.23 16.24 -10.64
C LYS A 228 -6.54 17.56 -10.34
#